data_AF-A0A628MIV7-F1
#
_entry.id   AF-A0A628MIV7-F1
#
_cell.length_a   1.000
_cell.length_b   1.000
_cell.length_c   1.000
_cell.angle_alpha   90.00
_cell.angle_beta   90.00
_cell.angle_gamma   90.00
#
_symmetry.space_group_name_H-M   'P 1'
#
loop_
_entity.id
_entity.type
_entity.pdbx_description
1 polymer ?
#
loop_
_entity_poly.entity_id
_entity_poly.type
_entity_poly.pdbx_seq_one_letter_code
_entity_poly.pdbx_strand_id
1 'polypeptide(L)'
;MATTHALHLATPGMARICLYGDLQRFCRRVSLQVASGAEAVRALAVQLPGLRQKLNDGWYQVRIAGDDVTADTLTTSLHDPLPPGAV
;
A
#
# COMPACT_ATOMS: atom_id res chain seq x y z
N MET A 1 16.08 -4.58 -21.57
CA MET A 1 14.87 -5.37 -21.26
C MET A 1 13.78 -4.39 -20.85
N ALA A 2 12.73 -4.26 -21.65
CA ALA A 2 11.62 -3.35 -21.36
C ALA A 2 10.55 -4.13 -20.57
N THR A 3 10.27 -3.70 -19.34
CA THR A 3 9.15 -4.19 -18.54
C THR A 3 7.86 -3.70 -19.17
N THR A 4 7.10 -4.63 -19.75
CA THR A 4 5.77 -4.41 -20.30
C THR A 4 4.84 -3.86 -19.22
N HIS A 5 4.63 -2.54 -19.20
CA HIS A 5 3.53 -1.92 -18.45
C HIS A 5 2.22 -2.18 -19.19
N ALA A 6 1.69 -3.40 -19.06
CA ALA A 6 0.35 -3.71 -19.52
C ALA A 6 -0.65 -2.91 -18.67
N LEU A 7 -1.49 -2.10 -19.30
CA LEU A 7 -2.67 -1.52 -18.67
C LEU A 7 -3.61 -2.67 -18.31
N HIS A 8 -3.47 -3.20 -17.10
CA HIS A 8 -4.26 -4.31 -16.61
C HIS A 8 -5.70 -3.82 -16.37
N LEU A 9 -6.55 -4.00 -17.38
CA LEU A 9 -8.00 -3.72 -17.35
C LEU A 9 -8.78 -4.70 -16.46
N ALA A 10 -8.12 -5.66 -15.80
CA ALA A 10 -8.80 -6.52 -14.86
C ALA A 10 -9.17 -5.73 -13.60
N THR A 11 -10.37 -5.98 -13.08
CA THR A 11 -10.84 -5.39 -11.83
C THR A 11 -9.78 -5.64 -10.75
N PRO A 12 -9.24 -4.58 -10.10
CA PRO A 12 -8.23 -4.76 -9.08
C PRO A 12 -8.76 -5.63 -7.94
N GLY A 13 -7.88 -6.49 -7.44
CA GLY A 13 -8.18 -7.35 -6.30
C GLY A 13 -8.50 -6.52 -5.05
N MET A 14 -9.29 -7.09 -4.14
CA MET A 14 -9.51 -6.48 -2.85
C MET A 14 -8.29 -6.73 -1.96
N ALA A 15 -7.61 -5.67 -1.55
CA ALA A 15 -6.51 -5.71 -0.59
C ALA A 15 -6.98 -5.20 0.77
N ARG A 16 -6.44 -5.77 1.84
CA ARG A 16 -6.76 -5.38 3.21
C ARG A 16 -5.57 -4.64 3.81
N ILE A 17 -5.72 -3.34 4.01
CA ILE A 17 -4.69 -2.52 4.63
C ILE A 17 -4.91 -2.51 6.14
N CYS A 18 -3.84 -2.78 6.88
CA CYS A 18 -3.80 -2.67 8.34
C CYS A 18 -2.79 -1.59 8.75
N LEU A 19 -3.19 -0.68 9.64
CA LEU A 19 -2.26 0.26 10.25
C LEU A 19 -2.05 -0.13 11.71
N TYR A 20 -0.81 -0.01 12.17
CA TYR A 20 -0.40 -0.41 13.52
C TYR A 20 0.21 0.78 14.27
N GLY A 21 0.35 0.61 15.59
CA GLY A 21 0.91 1.64 16.46
C GLY A 21 0.11 2.95 16.41
N ASP A 22 0.82 4.05 16.33
CA ASP A 22 0.27 5.40 16.29
C ASP A 22 -0.51 5.72 15.00
N LEU A 23 -0.28 4.98 13.91
CA LEU A 23 -1.07 5.09 12.68
C LEU A 23 -2.52 4.60 12.85
N GLN A 24 -2.82 3.81 13.89
CA GLN A 24 -4.17 3.32 14.19
C GLN A 24 -5.20 4.42 14.43
N ARG A 25 -4.74 5.64 14.77
CA ARG A 25 -5.61 6.81 14.96
C ARG A 25 -6.32 7.26 13.68
N PHE A 26 -5.78 6.91 12.50
CA PHE A 26 -6.39 7.24 11.22
C PHE A 26 -7.31 6.12 10.73
N CYS A 27 -6.86 4.87 10.87
CA CYS A 27 -7.60 3.67 10.52
C CYS A 27 -6.95 2.47 11.20
N ARG A 28 -7.72 1.44 11.59
CA ARG A 28 -7.13 0.17 12.07
C ARG A 28 -7.03 -0.86 10.96
N ARG A 29 -8.10 -1.00 10.18
CA ARG A 29 -8.20 -1.94 9.06
C ARG A 29 -9.23 -1.44 8.06
N VAL A 30 -8.88 -1.45 6.79
CA VAL A 30 -9.78 -1.10 5.69
C VAL A 30 -9.49 -2.02 4.50
N SER A 31 -10.52 -2.37 3.75
CA SER A 31 -10.36 -3.14 2.52
C SER A 31 -10.66 -2.23 1.34
N LEU A 32 -9.74 -2.17 0.39
CA LEU A 32 -9.82 -1.31 -0.79
C LEU A 32 -9.62 -2.16 -2.04
N GLN A 33 -10.29 -1.79 -3.13
CA GLN A 33 -9.98 -2.33 -4.47
C GLN A 33 -8.83 -1.51 -5.04
N VAL A 34 -7.64 -2.11 -5.09
CA VAL A 34 -6.40 -1.46 -5.52
C VAL A 34 -5.53 -2.45 -6.28
N ALA A 35 -4.81 -1.98 -7.28
CA ALA A 35 -3.93 -2.81 -8.09
C ALA A 35 -2.54 -2.98 -7.42
N SER A 36 -2.10 -2.02 -6.61
CA SER A 36 -0.75 -1.98 -6.04
C SER A 36 -0.72 -1.37 -4.64
N GLY A 37 0.38 -1.59 -3.90
CA GLY A 37 0.60 -0.96 -2.60
C GLY A 37 0.70 0.57 -2.68
N ALA A 38 1.31 1.10 -3.74
CA ALA A 38 1.41 2.54 -3.98
C ALA A 38 0.04 3.19 -4.13
N GLU A 39 -0.89 2.50 -4.82
CA GLU A 39 -2.26 2.96 -4.97
C GLU A 39 -3.02 2.93 -3.64
N ALA A 40 -2.86 1.88 -2.83
CA ALA A 40 -3.40 1.83 -1.48
C ALA A 40 -2.93 3.00 -0.61
N VAL A 41 -1.62 3.24 -0.54
CA VAL A 41 -1.06 4.34 0.25
C VAL A 41 -1.58 5.69 -0.25
N ARG A 42 -1.65 5.89 -1.58
CA ARG A 42 -2.21 7.10 -2.18
C ARG A 42 -3.69 7.28 -1.84
N ALA A 43 -4.50 6.24 -1.97
CA ALA A 43 -5.92 6.28 -1.65
C ALA A 43 -6.14 6.66 -0.18
N LEU A 44 -5.38 6.05 0.73
CA LEU A 44 -5.42 6.37 2.16
C LEU A 44 -4.99 7.80 2.44
N ALA A 45 -3.90 8.27 1.82
CA ALA A 45 -3.42 9.64 2.00
C ALA A 45 -4.41 10.70 1.51
N VAL A 46 -5.25 10.38 0.51
CA VAL A 46 -6.33 11.26 0.02
C VAL A 46 -7.54 11.22 0.95
N GLN A 47 -7.92 10.04 1.44
CA GLN A 47 -9.12 9.85 2.26
C GLN A 47 -8.95 10.20 3.73
N LEU A 48 -7.73 10.11 4.27
CA LEU A 48 -7.42 10.26 5.69
C LEU A 48 -6.59 11.53 5.93
N PRO A 49 -7.21 12.64 6.34
CA PRO A 49 -6.51 13.90 6.59
C PRO A 49 -5.37 13.72 7.60
N GLY A 50 -4.20 14.31 7.30
CA GLY A 50 -3.02 14.26 8.17
C GLY A 50 -2.21 12.95 8.10
N LEU A 51 -2.72 11.89 7.44
CA LEU A 51 -1.98 10.63 7.31
C LEU A 51 -0.66 10.82 6.56
N ARG A 52 -0.70 11.51 5.41
CA ARG A 52 0.52 11.77 4.60
C ARG A 52 1.62 12.47 5.39
N GLN A 53 1.25 13.49 6.17
CA GLN A 53 2.20 14.21 7.01
C GLN A 53 2.79 13.27 8.07
N LYS A 54 1.94 12.49 8.74
CA LYS A 54 2.40 11.54 9.75
C LYS A 54 3.29 10.42 9.20
N LEU A 55 3.05 9.97 7.97
CA LEU A 55 3.93 9.02 7.27
C LEU A 55 5.30 9.63 6.97
N ASN A 56 5.35 10.89 6.54
CA ASN A 56 6.61 11.59 6.25
C ASN A 56 7.43 11.90 7.52
N ASP A 57 6.76 12.18 8.64
CA ASP A 57 7.42 12.57 9.89
C ASP A 57 7.90 11.36 10.73
N GLY A 58 7.61 10.13 10.30
CA GLY A 58 7.86 8.92 11.08
C GLY A 58 8.61 7.83 10.32
N TRP A 59 9.03 6.82 11.07
CA TRP A 59 9.66 5.61 10.53
C TRP A 59 8.74 4.43 10.79
N TYR A 60 8.29 3.78 9.71
CA TYR A 60 7.34 2.68 9.79
C TYR A 60 7.82 1.51 8.95
N GLN A 61 7.70 0.31 9.50
CA GLN A 61 7.91 -0.93 8.78
C GLN A 61 6.73 -1.18 7.84
N VAL A 62 7.01 -1.46 6.58
CA VAL A 62 5.99 -1.77 5.57
C VAL A 62 6.04 -3.26 5.26
N ARG A 63 4.87 -3.89 5.27
CA ARG A 63 4.68 -5.29 4.86
C ARG A 63 3.72 -5.34 3.69
N ILE A 64 4.05 -6.13 2.68
CA ILE A 64 3.24 -6.28 1.47
C ILE A 64 3.03 -7.77 1.24
N ALA A 65 1.77 -8.20 1.19
CA ALA A 65 1.39 -9.61 1.01
C ALA A 65 2.01 -10.56 2.06
N GLY A 66 2.25 -10.04 3.27
CA GLY A 66 2.86 -10.78 4.38
C GLY A 66 4.38 -10.64 4.52
N ASP A 67 5.07 -10.15 3.49
CA ASP A 67 6.53 -10.00 3.47
C ASP A 67 6.99 -8.62 3.93
N ASP A 68 8.06 -8.57 4.71
CA ASP A 68 8.71 -7.34 5.14
C ASP A 68 9.53 -6.71 4.01
N VAL A 69 9.35 -5.41 3.80
CA VAL A 69 10.00 -4.67 2.72
C VAL A 69 11.11 -3.79 3.29
N THR A 70 12.28 -3.80 2.63
CA THR A 70 13.42 -2.94 2.99
C THR A 70 13.38 -1.63 2.22
N ALA A 71 14.17 -0.63 2.64
CA ALA A 71 14.25 0.65 1.94
C ALA A 71 14.66 0.50 0.46
N ASP A 72 15.59 -0.42 0.16
CA ASP A 72 16.07 -0.69 -1.20
C ASP A 72 15.00 -1.32 -2.11
N THR A 73 14.11 -2.14 -1.54
CA THR A 73 13.07 -2.85 -2.29
C THR A 73 11.72 -2.12 -2.25
N LEU A 74 11.56 -1.10 -1.41
CA LEU A 74 10.29 -0.43 -1.13
C LEU A 74 9.60 0.09 -2.38
N THR A 75 10.32 0.82 -3.23
CA THR A 75 9.75 1.39 -4.44
C THR A 75 9.25 0.31 -5.38
N THR A 76 10.05 -0.73 -5.61
CA THR A 76 9.66 -1.85 -6.48
C THR A 76 8.46 -2.59 -5.92
N SER A 77 8.48 -3.00 -4.64
CA SER A 77 7.40 -3.78 -4.02
C SER A 77 6.08 -2.99 -3.91
N LEU A 78 6.13 -1.66 -3.74
CA LEU A 78 4.91 -0.84 -3.74
C LEU A 78 4.24 -0.76 -5.12
N HIS A 79 5.02 -0.85 -6.20
CA HIS A 79 4.50 -0.76 -7.57
C HIS A 79 4.18 -2.12 -8.19
N ASP A 80 4.58 -3.21 -7.55
CA ASP A 80 4.24 -4.57 -7.98
C ASP A 80 2.74 -4.85 -7.78
N PRO A 81 2.10 -5.61 -8.68
CA PRO A 81 0.69 -5.96 -8.54
C PRO A 81 0.42 -6.78 -7.28
N LEU A 82 -0.61 -6.40 -6.53
CA LEU A 82 -1.00 -7.12 -5.34
C LEU A 82 -1.79 -8.40 -5.68
N PRO A 83 -1.49 -9.54 -5.03
CA PRO A 83 -2.33 -10.72 -5.15
C PRO A 83 -3.72 -10.48 -4.53
N PRO A 84 -4.77 -11.17 -4.99
CA PRO A 84 -6.10 -11.04 -4.40
C PRO A 84 -6.09 -11.37 -2.90
N GLY A 85 -6.66 -10.50 -2.07
CA GLY A 85 -6.69 -10.69 -0.62
C GLY A 85 -5.39 -10.39 0.10
N ALA A 86 -4.41 -9.74 -0.56
CA ALA A 86 -3.18 -9.28 0.07
C ALA A 86 -3.43 -8.45 1.34
N VAL A 87 -2.55 -8.62 2.32
CA VAL A 87 -2.51 -7.86 3.59
C VAL A 87 -1.18 -7.14 3.72
#